data_AF-A0A8C3VWI0-F1
#
_entry.id   AF-A0A8C3VWI0-F1
#
_cell.length_a   1.000
_cell.length_b   1.000
_cell.length_c   1.000
_cell.angle_alpha   90.00
_cell.angle_beta   90.00
_cell.angle_gamma   90.00
#
_symmetry.space_group_name_H-M   'P 1'
#
loop_
_entity.id
_entity.type
_entity.pdbx_description
1 polymer ?
#
loop_
_entity_poly.entity_id
_entity_poly.type
_entity_poly.pdbx_seq_one_letter_code
_entity_poly.pdbx_strand_id
1 'polypeptide(L)'
;MSRHSRLQKQVLSLYRELLRAGRGKPGAEARVRAEFRQHACLPRSDVLRIEYLYRRGRRQLQLLRSGHATAMGAFVRTRDPTEEAPGAEAPGTPPGEGPRRPLDSMGAPATPSDER
;
A
#
# COMPACT_ATOMS: atom_id res chain seq x y z
N MET A 1 21.89 -18.33 -20.87
CA MET A 1 21.58 -17.76 -19.53
C MET A 1 22.41 -16.50 -19.34
N SER A 2 21.80 -15.32 -19.45
CA SER A 2 22.50 -14.03 -19.24
C SER A 2 23.06 -13.95 -17.82
N ARG A 3 24.33 -13.57 -17.69
CA ARG A 3 25.04 -13.46 -16.41
C ARG A 3 24.39 -12.37 -15.54
N HIS A 4 23.99 -12.71 -14.32
CA HIS A 4 23.43 -11.74 -13.38
C HIS A 4 24.45 -10.66 -13.01
N SER A 5 24.01 -9.42 -12.95
CA SER A 5 24.81 -8.30 -12.45
C SER A 5 25.17 -8.49 -10.98
N ARG A 6 26.18 -7.76 -10.49
CA ARG A 6 26.57 -7.80 -9.08
C ARG A 6 25.39 -7.44 -8.16
N LEU A 7 24.66 -6.38 -8.50
CA LEU A 7 23.48 -5.94 -7.75
C LEU A 7 22.38 -7.00 -7.74
N GLN A 8 22.10 -7.64 -8.88
CA GLN A 8 21.10 -8.72 -8.94
C GLN A 8 21.48 -9.89 -8.03
N LYS A 9 22.76 -10.27 -7.97
CA LYS A 9 23.23 -11.30 -7.03
C LYS A 9 23.05 -10.88 -5.57
N GLN A 10 23.31 -9.61 -5.27
CA GLN A 10 23.10 -9.06 -3.92
C GLN A 10 21.62 -9.09 -3.53
N VAL A 11 20.70 -8.71 -4.43
CA VAL A 11 19.25 -8.79 -4.22
C VAL A 11 18.80 -10.23 -3.97
N LEU A 12 19.29 -11.20 -4.76
CA LEU A 12 18.98 -12.61 -4.57
C LEU A 12 19.54 -13.17 -3.24
N SER A 13 20.73 -12.74 -2.82
CA SER A 13 21.28 -13.09 -1.49
C SER A 13 20.40 -12.54 -0.37
N LEU A 14 20.02 -11.26 -0.48
CA LEU A 14 19.14 -10.60 0.49
C LEU A 14 17.81 -11.32 0.64
N TYR A 15 17.18 -11.72 -0.48
CA TYR A 15 15.94 -12.50 -0.47
C TYR A 15 16.09 -13.79 0.36
N ARG A 16 17.16 -14.56 0.12
CA ARG A 16 17.42 -15.81 0.84
C ARG A 16 17.69 -15.56 2.32
N GLU A 17 18.43 -14.51 2.65
CA GLU A 17 18.72 -14.15 4.04
C GLU A 17 17.46 -13.72 4.81
N LEU A 18 16.57 -12.95 4.16
CA LEU A 18 15.29 -12.54 4.74
C LEU A 18 14.38 -13.73 4.99
N LEU A 19 14.27 -14.67 4.04
CA LEU A 19 13.51 -15.90 4.26
C LEU A 19 14.08 -16.71 5.43
N ARG A 20 15.41 -16.86 5.52
CA ARG A 20 16.05 -17.57 6.63
C ARG A 20 15.80 -16.89 7.97
N ALA A 21 15.91 -15.56 8.05
CA ALA A 21 15.67 -14.80 9.27
C ALA A 21 14.17 -14.72 9.65
N GLY A 22 13.28 -14.93 8.68
CA GLY A 22 11.83 -14.98 8.87
C GLY A 22 11.29 -16.36 9.27
N ARG A 23 12.10 -17.42 9.17
CA ARG A 23 11.70 -18.78 9.60
C ARG A 23 11.29 -18.77 11.07
N GLY A 24 10.17 -19.42 11.37
CA GLY A 24 9.60 -19.47 12.71
C GLY A 24 8.78 -18.24 13.11
N LYS A 25 8.74 -17.18 12.28
CA LYS A 25 7.87 -16.01 12.51
C LYS A 25 6.64 -16.11 11.58
N PRO A 26 5.41 -16.18 12.11
CA PRO A 26 4.21 -16.31 11.27
C PRO A 26 4.06 -15.10 10.35
N GLY A 27 3.74 -15.36 9.07
CA GLY A 27 3.52 -14.33 8.06
C GLY A 27 4.77 -13.65 7.48
N ALA A 28 5.96 -13.85 8.07
CA ALA A 28 7.19 -13.19 7.61
C ALA A 28 7.58 -13.62 6.19
N GLU A 29 7.61 -14.92 5.90
CA GLU A 29 7.99 -15.43 4.58
C GLU A 29 7.00 -15.01 3.48
N ALA A 30 5.70 -15.02 3.78
CA ALA A 30 4.66 -14.59 2.85
C ALA A 30 4.82 -13.11 2.49
N ARG A 31 5.12 -12.27 3.49
CA ARG A 31 5.35 -10.83 3.29
C ARG A 31 6.62 -10.55 2.47
N VAL A 32 7.73 -11.24 2.76
CA VAL A 32 8.96 -11.15 1.96
C VAL A 32 8.69 -11.54 0.51
N ARG A 33 7.97 -12.66 0.27
CA ARG A 33 7.63 -13.09 -1.09
C ARG A 33 6.76 -12.06 -1.83
N ALA A 34 5.76 -11.50 -1.16
CA ALA A 34 4.88 -10.50 -1.75
C ALA A 34 5.64 -9.22 -2.14
N GLU A 35 6.50 -8.71 -1.27
CA GLU A 35 7.28 -7.48 -1.51
C GLU A 35 8.29 -7.66 -2.67
N PHE A 36 9.02 -8.78 -2.70
CA PHE A 36 9.93 -9.06 -3.81
C PHE A 36 9.19 -9.28 -5.14
N ARG A 37 8.00 -9.89 -5.12
CA ARG A 37 7.16 -10.01 -6.33
C ARG A 37 6.64 -8.66 -6.81
N GLN A 38 6.20 -7.80 -5.89
CA GLN A 38 5.74 -6.45 -6.22
C GLN A 38 6.83 -5.64 -6.95
N HIS A 39 8.09 -5.79 -6.55
CA HIS A 39 9.22 -5.08 -7.18
C HIS A 39 9.91 -5.87 -8.30
N ALA A 40 9.46 -7.07 -8.63
CA ALA A 40 10.05 -7.88 -9.71
C ALA A 40 9.75 -7.31 -11.11
N CYS A 41 8.74 -6.46 -11.24
CA CYS A 41 8.40 -5.76 -12.48
C CYS A 41 9.31 -4.56 -12.78
N LEU A 42 10.19 -4.15 -11.84
CA LEU A 42 11.08 -3.02 -12.06
C LEU A 42 12.05 -3.30 -13.22
N PRO A 43 12.24 -2.34 -14.14
CA PRO A 43 13.18 -2.50 -15.23
C PRO A 43 14.61 -2.59 -14.68
N ARG A 44 15.44 -3.45 -15.29
CA ARG A 44 16.84 -3.68 -14.85
C ARG A 44 17.70 -2.41 -14.93
N SER A 45 17.27 -1.42 -15.72
CA SER A 45 17.91 -0.11 -15.88
C SER A 45 17.65 0.83 -14.71
N ASP A 46 16.61 0.60 -13.90
CA ASP A 46 16.29 1.43 -12.73
C ASP A 46 17.17 1.06 -11.53
N VAL A 47 18.48 1.26 -11.70
CA VAL A 47 19.51 0.87 -10.74
C VAL A 47 19.29 1.60 -9.41
N LEU A 48 18.96 2.89 -9.43
CA LEU A 48 18.78 3.70 -8.23
C LEU A 48 17.63 3.19 -7.35
N ARG A 49 16.48 2.87 -7.96
CA ARG A 49 15.34 2.32 -7.22
C ARG A 49 15.65 0.94 -6.65
N ILE A 50 16.29 0.07 -7.46
CA ILE A 50 16.71 -1.26 -7.00
C ILE A 50 17.69 -1.15 -5.82
N GLU A 51 18.66 -0.23 -5.89
CA GLU A 51 19.61 0.01 -4.80
C GLU A 51 18.96 0.58 -3.55
N TYR A 52 17.99 1.48 -3.70
CA TYR A 52 17.20 1.99 -2.59
C TYR A 52 16.48 0.85 -1.87
N LEU A 53 15.75 0.01 -2.62
CA LEU A 53 15.02 -1.14 -2.09
C LEU A 53 15.96 -2.16 -1.45
N TYR A 54 17.12 -2.42 -2.07
CA TYR A 54 18.15 -3.28 -1.50
C TYR A 54 18.66 -2.76 -0.15
N ARG A 55 18.99 -1.47 -0.05
CA ARG A 55 19.43 -0.83 1.20
C ARG A 55 18.32 -0.86 2.25
N ARG A 56 17.06 -0.63 1.86
CA ARG A 56 15.89 -0.76 2.75
C ARG A 56 15.76 -2.18 3.29
N GLY A 57 15.75 -3.19 2.43
CA GLY A 57 15.64 -4.60 2.84
C GLY A 57 16.80 -5.06 3.73
N ARG A 58 18.01 -4.52 3.53
CA ARG A 58 19.16 -4.76 4.42
C ARG A 58 18.93 -4.28 5.85
N ARG A 59 18.26 -3.13 6.03
CA ARG A 59 17.84 -2.64 7.35
C ARG A 59 16.76 -3.54 7.96
N GLN A 60 15.76 -3.95 7.17
CA GLN A 60 14.70 -4.86 7.63
C GLN A 60 15.30 -6.20 8.12
N LEU A 61 16.30 -6.72 7.41
CA LEU A 61 17.01 -7.94 7.81
C LEU A 61 17.79 -7.74 9.12
N GLN A 62 18.42 -6.59 9.33
CA GLN A 62 19.09 -6.28 10.59
C GLN A 62 18.10 -6.25 11.75
N LEU A 63 16.93 -5.64 11.56
CA LEU A 63 15.84 -5.62 12.54
C LEU A 63 15.30 -7.03 12.84
N LEU A 64 15.13 -7.88 11.82
CA LEU A 64 14.69 -9.26 12.04
C LEU A 64 15.70 -10.08 12.83
N ARG A 65 17.01 -9.81 12.66
CA ARG A 65 18.10 -10.48 13.37
C ARG A 65 18.28 -9.96 14.80
N SER A 66 18.00 -8.69 15.07
CA SER A 66 18.22 -8.09 16.39
C SER A 66 17.23 -8.55 17.46
N GLY A 67 16.29 -9.46 17.16
CA GLY A 67 15.39 -10.08 18.15
C GLY A 67 14.30 -9.17 18.73
N HIS A 68 14.48 -7.85 18.67
CA HIS A 68 13.56 -6.86 19.24
C HIS A 68 12.37 -6.48 18.34
N ALA A 69 12.33 -6.95 17.09
CA ALA A 69 11.27 -6.63 16.14
C ALA A 69 10.33 -7.81 15.89
N THR A 70 9.05 -7.65 16.25
CA THR A 70 7.95 -8.44 15.70
C THR A 70 8.02 -8.37 14.17
N ALA A 71 7.86 -9.50 13.48
CA ALA A 71 8.01 -9.57 12.01
C ALA A 71 7.21 -8.48 11.27
N MET A 72 6.05 -8.11 11.79
CA MET A 72 5.20 -7.06 11.23
C MET A 72 5.82 -5.65 11.27
N GLY A 73 6.60 -5.33 12.33
CA GLY A 73 7.29 -4.05 12.48
C GLY A 73 8.47 -3.89 11.52
N ALA A 74 9.15 -5.00 11.19
CA ALA A 74 10.29 -4.98 10.26
C ALA A 74 9.88 -4.67 8.81
N PHE A 75 8.63 -4.94 8.42
CA PHE A 75 8.14 -4.77 7.05
C PHE A 75 7.07 -3.68 6.91
N VAL A 76 7.01 -2.70 7.83
CA VAL A 76 6.07 -1.57 7.71
C VAL A 76 6.30 -0.89 6.35
N ARG A 77 5.21 -0.75 5.59
CA ARG A 77 5.22 -0.06 4.31
C ARG A 77 5.43 1.42 4.60
N THR A 78 6.64 1.93 4.46
CA THR A 78 6.79 3.33 4.07
C THR A 78 6.20 3.41 2.67
N ARG A 79 5.03 4.04 2.53
CA ARG A 79 4.51 4.44 1.22
C ARG A 79 5.65 5.19 0.53
N ASP A 80 6.15 4.60 -0.55
CA ASP A 80 7.13 5.29 -1.36
C ASP A 80 6.39 6.46 -2.04
N PRO A 81 6.83 7.71 -1.86
CA PRO A 81 6.14 8.89 -2.41
C PRO A 81 6.21 8.99 -3.94
N THR A 82 6.53 7.91 -4.64
CA THR A 82 6.68 7.85 -6.11
C THR A 82 5.64 6.92 -6.75
N GLU A 83 4.58 6.55 -6.03
CA GLU A 83 3.32 6.15 -6.66
C GLU A 83 2.58 7.44 -7.07
N GLU A 84 3.03 8.07 -8.16
CA GLU A 84 2.16 9.02 -8.87
C GLU A 84 0.92 8.28 -9.37
N ALA A 85 -0.23 8.93 -9.12
CA ALA A 85 -1.56 8.40 -9.27
C ALA A 85 -1.88 7.93 -10.69
N PRO A 86 -2.57 6.78 -10.87
CA PRO A 86 -3.43 6.58 -12.00
C PRO A 86 -4.86 6.96 -11.60
N GLY A 87 -5.38 8.04 -12.20
CA GLY A 87 -6.80 8.30 -12.28
C GLY A 87 -7.39 9.05 -11.09
N ALA A 88 -7.67 10.34 -11.30
CA ALA A 88 -8.75 11.00 -10.62
C ALA A 88 -10.08 10.34 -11.04
N GLU A 89 -10.50 9.29 -10.35
CA GLU A 89 -11.91 8.91 -10.33
C GLU A 89 -12.58 9.69 -9.19
N ALA A 90 -13.27 10.76 -9.58
CA ALA A 90 -14.19 11.48 -8.72
C ALA A 90 -15.34 10.52 -8.30
N PRO A 91 -15.67 10.44 -7.00
CA PRO A 91 -16.78 9.62 -6.56
C PRO A 91 -18.10 10.38 -6.69
N GLY A 92 -19.09 9.74 -7.33
CA GLY A 92 -20.49 10.01 -7.02
C GLY A 92 -21.32 10.64 -8.14
N THR A 93 -21.81 9.83 -9.07
CA THR A 93 -23.17 10.01 -9.59
C THR A 93 -23.76 8.63 -9.88
N PRO A 94 -24.70 8.12 -9.08
CA PRO A 94 -25.48 6.95 -9.47
C PRO A 94 -26.54 7.35 -10.50
N PRO A 95 -26.70 6.63 -11.62
CA PRO A 95 -27.77 6.88 -12.57
C PRO A 95 -29.00 6.00 -12.27
N GLY A 96 -30.16 6.65 -12.19
CA GLY A 96 -31.44 6.15 -12.72
C GLY A 96 -32.29 5.23 -11.85
N GLU A 97 -33.48 5.70 -11.46
CA GLU A 97 -34.75 4.97 -11.65
C GLU A 97 -35.99 5.86 -11.38
N GLY A 98 -36.86 5.97 -12.39
CA GLY A 98 -38.31 5.79 -12.23
C GLY A 98 -39.21 6.93 -11.71
N PRO A 99 -40.23 7.36 -12.48
CA PRO A 99 -41.11 8.50 -12.17
C PRO A 99 -42.40 8.10 -11.41
N ARG A 100 -42.99 9.01 -10.61
CA ARG A 100 -44.46 9.21 -10.39
C ARG A 100 -44.81 10.29 -9.32
N ARG A 101 -45.13 11.50 -9.82
CA ARG A 101 -46.30 12.39 -9.56
C ARG A 101 -47.29 12.10 -8.38
N PRO A 102 -48.17 13.06 -7.99
CA PRO A 102 -47.99 14.41 -7.40
C PRO A 102 -48.98 14.66 -6.19
N LEU A 103 -49.11 15.92 -5.71
CA LEU A 103 -50.13 16.44 -4.74
C LEU A 103 -49.88 16.06 -3.26
N ASP A 104 -50.06 16.89 -2.23
CA ASP A 104 -50.91 18.05 -1.93
C ASP A 104 -50.19 18.90 -0.85
N SER A 105 -50.15 20.24 -0.93
CA SER A 105 -51.11 21.21 -0.36
C SER A 105 -50.84 21.63 1.10
N MET A 106 -51.18 22.89 1.37
CA MET A 106 -51.04 23.72 2.59
C MET A 106 -49.63 24.20 2.95
N GLY A 107 -49.32 25.50 2.92
CA GLY A 107 -50.17 26.66 3.19
C GLY A 107 -49.91 27.12 4.62
N ALA A 108 -49.29 28.30 4.74
CA ALA A 108 -49.03 29.02 5.99
C ALA A 108 -50.32 29.16 6.84
N PRO A 109 -50.22 29.43 8.15
CA PRO A 109 -49.95 30.81 8.58
C PRO A 109 -49.07 30.91 9.84
N ALA A 110 -48.32 32.01 9.94
CA ALA A 110 -47.76 32.51 11.19
C ALA A 110 -48.50 33.78 11.62
N THR A 111 -48.49 34.03 12.93
CA THR A 111 -49.14 35.08 13.74
C THR A 111 -50.52 34.68 14.29
N PRO A 112 -50.89 35.13 15.52
CA PRO A 112 -50.39 36.33 16.22
C PRO A 112 -50.05 36.20 17.72
N SER A 113 -49.45 37.28 18.27
CA SER A 113 -49.72 37.88 19.60
C SER A 113 -49.38 37.06 20.88
N ASP A 114 -48.99 37.62 22.03
CA ASP A 114 -48.70 38.97 22.53
C ASP A 114 -48.13 38.81 23.98
N GLU A 115 -47.47 39.85 24.48
CA GLU A 115 -47.35 40.25 25.91
C GLU A 115 -46.82 39.28 26.99
N ARG A 116 -45.64 39.60 27.55
CA ARG A 116 -45.54 40.27 28.88
C ARG A 116 -44.12 40.78 29.18
#